data_AF-A0A5J4SQ92-F1
#
_entry.id   AF-A0A5J4SQ92-F1
#
_cell.length_a   1.000
_cell.length_b   1.000
_cell.length_c   1.000
_cell.angle_alpha   90.00
_cell.angle_beta   90.00
_cell.angle_gamma   90.00
#
_symmetry.space_group_name_H-M   'P 1'
#
loop_
_entity.id
_entity.type
_entity.pdbx_description
1 polymer ?
#
loop_
_entity_poly.entity_id
_entity_poly.type
_entity_poly.pdbx_seq_one_letter_code
_entity_poly.pdbx_strand_id
1 'polypeptide(L)'
;MNQNSNDKKKGGRPRKSSVTRKDKTIAVCFSEPEFYAIRHRAAKANLPLSVYCHDAILNGEIKEPLKKEELDILRSLSDIGNNLNQLVKTSKFLSVKRLENMAVPLLESIQNIINKLSNDWKNSKRKKF
;
A
#
# COMPACT_ATOMS: atom_id res chain seq x y z
N MET A 1 35.30 6.47 9.29
CA MET A 1 36.64 6.59 8.67
C MET A 1 36.75 7.92 7.94
N ASN A 2 37.67 8.77 8.42
CA ASN A 2 38.29 9.98 7.87
C ASN A 2 37.51 10.93 6.93
N GLN A 3 36.98 11.99 7.53
CA GLN A 3 36.85 13.31 6.90
C GLN A 3 38.24 13.98 6.90
N ASN A 4 39.02 13.80 5.84
CA ASN A 4 40.25 14.57 5.66
C ASN A 4 39.88 15.98 5.18
N SER A 5 39.93 16.90 6.13
CA SER A 5 40.06 18.34 5.96
C SER A 5 41.27 18.67 5.08
N ASN A 6 41.01 19.10 3.84
CA ASN A 6 41.95 19.86 3.04
C ASN A 6 41.22 21.09 2.50
N ASP A 7 41.07 22.06 3.39
CA ASP A 7 40.61 23.42 3.13
C ASP A 7 41.59 24.14 2.19
N LYS A 8 41.44 23.93 0.89
CA LYS A 8 41.84 24.94 -0.09
C LYS A 8 40.67 25.89 -0.25
N LYS A 9 40.80 27.07 0.36
CA LYS A 9 39.91 28.23 0.19
C LYS A 9 39.83 28.63 -1.29
N LYS A 10 39.00 27.94 -2.07
CA LYS A 10 38.52 28.44 -3.36
C LYS A 10 37.40 29.42 -3.02
N GLY A 11 37.65 30.70 -3.24
CA GLY A 11 36.61 31.73 -3.12
C GLY A 11 35.36 31.34 -3.93
N GLY A 12 34.19 31.75 -3.44
CA GLY A 12 32.88 31.46 -4.04
C GLY A 12 31.87 30.91 -3.05
N ARG A 13 30.61 30.74 -3.50
CA ARG A 13 29.56 30.13 -2.69
C ARG A 13 29.93 28.66 -2.40
N PRO A 14 29.91 28.22 -1.13
CA PRO A 14 30.17 26.83 -0.78
C PRO A 14 29.29 25.87 -1.58
N ARG A 15 29.88 24.76 -2.07
CA ARG A 15 29.13 23.72 -2.76
C ARG A 15 28.16 23.06 -1.77
N LYS A 16 26.92 22.82 -2.22
CA LYS A 16 25.97 21.99 -1.47
C LYS A 16 26.55 20.59 -1.27
N SER A 17 26.28 20.02 -0.09
CA SER A 17 26.65 18.63 0.22
C SER A 17 25.98 17.66 -0.76
N SER A 18 26.64 16.53 -1.03
CA SER A 18 26.09 15.48 -1.90
C SER A 18 24.71 15.00 -1.44
N VAL A 19 24.42 15.03 -0.14
CA VAL A 19 23.14 14.61 0.46
C VAL A 19 22.01 15.60 0.19
N THR A 20 22.29 16.91 0.15
CA THR A 20 21.26 17.95 -0.02
C THR A 20 21.10 18.44 -1.45
N ARG A 21 21.96 17.94 -2.35
CA ARG A 21 21.95 18.32 -3.75
C ARG A 21 20.85 17.54 -4.49
N LYS A 22 19.95 18.27 -5.16
CA LYS A 22 18.93 17.71 -6.06
C LYS A 22 19.49 17.66 -7.48
N ASP A 23 20.34 16.67 -7.79
CA ASP A 23 21.04 16.52 -9.07
C ASP A 23 20.54 15.38 -9.95
N LYS A 24 19.61 14.56 -9.44
CA LYS A 24 18.97 13.47 -10.18
C LYS A 24 17.67 13.97 -10.80
N THR A 25 17.48 13.70 -12.09
CA THR A 25 16.30 14.10 -12.86
C THR A 25 15.57 12.88 -13.39
N ILE A 26 14.23 12.91 -13.32
CA ILE A 26 13.34 11.95 -13.96
C ILE A 26 12.58 12.71 -15.04
N ALA A 27 12.66 12.25 -16.30
CA ALA A 27 11.91 12.82 -17.40
C ALA A 27 10.58 12.08 -17.56
N VAL A 28 9.47 12.81 -17.58
CA VAL A 28 8.12 12.28 -17.81
C VAL A 28 7.46 13.14 -18.88
N CYS A 29 6.92 12.50 -19.92
CA CYS A 29 6.16 13.16 -20.97
C CYS A 29 4.67 13.02 -20.69
N PHE A 30 3.91 14.09 -20.90
CA PHE A 30 2.47 14.14 -20.71
C PHE A 30 1.79 14.50 -22.03
N SER A 31 0.58 13.99 -22.23
CA SER A 31 -0.30 14.52 -23.27
C SER A 31 -0.77 15.93 -22.91
N GLU A 32 -1.24 16.69 -23.91
CA GLU A 32 -1.79 18.04 -23.71
C GLU A 32 -2.87 18.12 -22.61
N PRO A 33 -3.90 17.23 -22.57
CA PRO A 33 -4.91 17.28 -21.51
C PRO A 33 -4.35 16.96 -20.12
N GLU A 34 -3.40 16.02 -20.02
CA GLU A 34 -2.74 15.70 -18.74
C GLU A 34 -1.92 16.88 -18.24
N PHE A 35 -1.16 17.54 -19.13
CA PHE A 35 -0.38 18.71 -18.78
C PHE A 35 -1.26 19.86 -18.29
N TYR A 36 -2.39 20.11 -18.98
CA TYR A 36 -3.37 21.11 -18.54
C TYR A 36 -3.94 20.79 -17.15
N ALA A 37 -4.29 19.52 -16.90
CA ALA A 37 -4.81 19.09 -15.60
C ALA A 37 -3.79 19.29 -14.47
N ILE A 38 -2.52 18.95 -14.70
CA ILE A 38 -1.45 19.15 -13.72
C ILE A 38 -1.24 20.65 -13.47
N ARG A 39 -1.17 21.47 -14.53
CA ARG A 39 -1.02 22.93 -14.42
C ARG A 39 -2.15 23.56 -13.63
N HIS A 40 -3.38 23.15 -13.89
CA HIS A 40 -4.56 23.64 -13.17
C HIS A 40 -4.54 23.23 -11.68
N ARG A 41 -4.13 21.99 -11.36
CA ARG A 41 -3.97 21.55 -9.96
C ARG A 41 -2.86 22.33 -9.23
N ALA A 42 -1.74 22.57 -9.88
CA ALA A 42 -0.65 23.38 -9.35
C ALA A 42 -1.10 24.83 -9.08
N ALA A 43 -1.85 25.44 -10.00
CA ALA A 43 -2.42 26.77 -9.83
C ALA A 43 -3.40 26.83 -8.65
N LYS A 44 -4.27 25.81 -8.48
CA LYS A 44 -5.17 25.71 -7.32
C LYS A 44 -4.43 25.58 -5.99
N ALA A 45 -3.28 24.91 -5.99
CA ALA A 45 -2.42 24.80 -4.81
C ALA A 45 -1.55 26.03 -4.56
N ASN A 46 -1.59 27.03 -5.46
CA ASN A 46 -0.71 28.20 -5.47
C ASN A 46 0.79 27.83 -5.43
N LEU A 47 1.16 26.76 -6.13
CA LEU A 47 2.54 26.25 -6.22
C LEU A 47 3.06 26.30 -7.66
N PRO A 48 4.36 26.53 -7.85
CA PRO A 48 4.97 26.37 -9.17
C PRO A 48 4.90 24.89 -9.58
N LEU A 49 4.72 24.66 -10.89
CA LEU A 49 4.49 23.33 -11.47
C LEU A 49 5.52 22.28 -11.03
N SER A 50 6.79 22.66 -10.99
CA SER A 50 7.89 21.77 -10.60
C SER A 50 7.83 21.34 -9.13
N VAL A 51 7.44 22.26 -8.23
CA VAL A 51 7.29 21.95 -6.79
C VAL A 51 6.05 21.09 -6.57
N TYR A 52 4.95 21.45 -7.22
CA TYR A 52 3.72 20.65 -7.18
C TYR A 52 4.00 19.20 -7.64
N CYS A 53 4.66 19.01 -8.78
CA CYS A 53 4.99 17.67 -9.29
C CYS A 53 5.96 16.93 -8.36
N HIS A 54 6.99 17.61 -7.86
CA HIS A 54 7.95 17.01 -6.93
C HIS A 54 7.27 16.50 -5.66
N ASP A 55 6.40 17.30 -5.06
CA ASP A 55 5.71 16.95 -3.82
C ASP A 55 4.59 15.93 -4.08
N ALA A 56 3.89 16.02 -5.21
CA ALA A 56 2.90 15.02 -5.61
C ALA A 56 3.53 13.64 -5.85
N ILE A 57 4.75 13.58 -6.38
CA ILE A 57 5.47 12.31 -6.58
C ILE A 57 5.98 11.76 -5.24
N LEU A 58 6.52 12.60 -4.35
CA LEU A 58 7.02 12.15 -3.05
C LEU A 58 5.91 11.68 -2.10
N ASN A 59 4.74 12.31 -2.15
CA ASN A 59 3.60 11.97 -1.31
C ASN A 59 2.61 11.03 -2.01
N GLY A 60 2.78 10.78 -3.30
CA GLY A 60 1.93 9.90 -4.08
C GLY A 60 2.08 8.46 -3.59
N GLU A 61 1.02 7.92 -3.02
CA GLU A 61 0.96 6.49 -2.68
C GLU A 61 0.53 5.71 -3.92
N ILE A 62 1.43 4.88 -4.46
CA ILE A 62 1.08 3.86 -5.45
C ILE A 62 0.79 2.59 -4.65
N LYS A 63 -0.49 2.25 -4.54
CA LYS A 63 -0.90 0.99 -3.91
C LYS A 63 -0.50 -0.16 -4.83
N GLU A 64 0.37 -1.03 -4.35
CA GLU A 64 0.67 -2.27 -5.05
C GLU A 64 -0.63 -3.09 -5.16
N PRO A 65 -0.94 -3.66 -6.34
CA PRO A 65 -2.06 -4.58 -6.43
C PRO A 65 -1.87 -5.74 -5.44
N LEU A 66 -2.96 -6.12 -4.76
CA LEU A 66 -2.95 -7.28 -3.87
C LEU A 66 -2.40 -8.49 -4.61
N LYS A 67 -1.53 -9.25 -3.95
CA LYS A 67 -0.98 -10.47 -4.54
C LYS A 67 -2.13 -11.44 -4.81
N LYS A 68 -1.96 -12.30 -5.81
CA LYS A 68 -2.96 -13.32 -6.15
C LYS A 68 -3.36 -14.15 -4.92
N GLU A 69 -2.38 -14.49 -4.08
CA GLU A 69 -2.58 -15.22 -2.82
C GLU A 69 -3.47 -14.45 -1.83
N GLU A 70 -3.24 -13.15 -1.67
CA GLU A 70 -4.04 -12.28 -0.79
C GLU A 70 -5.47 -12.10 -1.31
N LEU A 71 -5.63 -11.99 -2.63
CA LEU A 71 -6.94 -11.92 -3.28
C LEU A 71 -7.73 -13.22 -3.10
N ASP A 72 -7.08 -14.38 -3.20
CA ASP A 72 -7.71 -15.68 -3.00
C ASP A 72 -8.17 -15.85 -1.54
N ILE A 73 -7.39 -15.36 -0.57
CA ILE A 73 -7.79 -15.32 0.84
C ILE A 73 -9.00 -14.40 1.04
N LEU A 74 -8.99 -13.21 0.45
CA LEU A 74 -10.11 -12.25 0.56
C LEU A 74 -11.40 -12.81 -0.06
N ARG A 75 -11.29 -13.47 -1.21
CA ARG A 75 -12.43 -14.15 -1.86
C ARG A 75 -12.97 -15.25 -0.96
N SER A 76 -12.10 -16.11 -0.44
CA SER A 76 -12.49 -17.18 0.49
C SER A 76 -13.19 -16.65 1.75
N LEU A 77 -12.71 -15.52 2.30
CA LEU A 77 -13.35 -14.87 3.44
C LEU A 77 -14.76 -14.34 3.10
N SER A 78 -14.93 -13.75 1.92
CA SER A 78 -16.24 -13.29 1.44
C SER A 78 -17.22 -14.46 1.26
N ASP A 79 -16.76 -15.57 0.73
CA ASP A 79 -17.58 -16.77 0.53
C ASP A 79 -18.04 -17.36 1.88
N ILE A 80 -17.16 -17.39 2.89
CA ILE A 80 -17.52 -17.79 4.25
C ILE A 80 -18.55 -16.83 4.87
N GLY A 81 -18.36 -15.53 4.71
CA GLY A 81 -19.33 -14.53 5.20
C GLY A 81 -20.72 -14.73 4.58
N ASN A 82 -20.77 -15.09 3.30
CA ASN A 82 -22.02 -15.42 2.63
C ASN A 82 -22.63 -16.72 3.17
N ASN A 83 -21.84 -17.78 3.35
CA ASN A 83 -22.29 -19.03 3.93
C ASN A 83 -22.85 -18.83 5.36
N LEU A 84 -22.21 -17.96 6.16
CA LEU A 84 -22.66 -17.63 7.51
C LEU A 84 -24.00 -16.89 7.46
N ASN A 85 -24.14 -15.90 6.59
CA ASN A 85 -25.39 -15.18 6.40
C ASN A 85 -26.54 -16.11 5.97
N GLN A 86 -26.25 -17.09 5.10
CA GLN A 86 -27.24 -18.09 4.71
C GLN A 86 -27.62 -18.98 5.90
N LEU A 87 -26.65 -19.46 6.66
CA LEU A 87 -26.89 -20.27 7.86
C LEU A 87 -27.75 -19.54 8.90
N VAL A 88 -27.47 -18.26 9.15
CA VAL A 88 -28.27 -17.43 10.06
C VAL A 88 -29.72 -17.33 9.58
N LYS A 89 -29.93 -17.07 8.28
CA LYS A 89 -31.29 -16.96 7.70
C LYS A 89 -32.06 -18.29 7.78
N THR A 90 -31.41 -19.41 7.57
CA THR A 90 -32.04 -20.74 7.58
C THR A 90 -32.14 -21.34 8.98
N SER A 91 -31.36 -20.86 9.95
CA SER A 91 -31.27 -21.41 11.31
C SER A 91 -32.61 -21.56 12.02
N LYS A 92 -33.54 -20.61 11.82
CA LYS A 92 -34.88 -20.62 12.40
C LYS A 92 -35.73 -21.83 11.96
N PHE A 93 -35.41 -22.41 10.80
CA PHE A 93 -36.18 -23.50 10.18
C PHE A 93 -35.45 -24.85 10.21
N LEU A 94 -34.23 -24.89 10.73
CA LEU A 94 -33.39 -26.08 10.79
C LEU A 94 -33.53 -26.76 12.16
N SER A 95 -33.50 -28.10 12.17
CA SER A 95 -33.33 -28.85 13.42
C SER A 95 -31.90 -28.67 13.94
N VAL A 96 -31.73 -28.76 15.26
CA VAL A 96 -30.44 -28.57 15.94
C VAL A 96 -29.32 -29.40 15.31
N LYS A 97 -29.59 -30.67 15.01
CA LYS A 97 -28.62 -31.58 14.35
C LYS A 97 -28.20 -31.12 12.95
N ARG A 98 -29.13 -30.56 12.17
CA ARG A 98 -28.80 -30.04 10.83
C ARG A 98 -28.04 -28.71 10.91
N LEU A 99 -28.41 -27.87 11.87
CA LEU A 99 -27.70 -26.62 12.15
C LEU A 99 -26.25 -26.89 12.52
N GLU A 100 -26.01 -27.83 13.43
CA GLU A 100 -24.67 -28.24 13.86
C GLU A 100 -23.83 -28.76 12.68
N ASN A 101 -24.38 -29.68 11.87
CA ASN A 101 -23.70 -30.21 10.70
C ASN A 101 -23.30 -29.14 9.67
N MET A 102 -24.04 -28.02 9.60
CA MET A 102 -23.70 -26.89 8.71
C MET A 102 -22.76 -25.89 9.38
N ALA A 103 -22.82 -25.72 10.70
CA ALA A 103 -22.01 -24.78 11.46
C ALA A 103 -20.56 -25.25 11.64
N VAL A 104 -20.35 -26.54 11.94
CA VAL A 104 -19.01 -27.13 12.14
C VAL A 104 -18.04 -26.88 10.97
N PRO A 105 -18.36 -27.21 9.70
CA PRO A 105 -17.44 -26.99 8.59
C PRO A 105 -17.18 -25.50 8.31
N LEU A 106 -18.14 -24.64 8.63
CA LEU A 106 -17.99 -23.19 8.52
C LEU A 106 -16.99 -22.67 9.55
N LEU A 107 -17.08 -23.13 10.80
CA LEU A 107 -16.12 -22.77 11.86
C LEU A 107 -14.72 -23.28 11.55
N GLU A 108 -14.57 -24.51 11.04
CA GLU A 108 -13.28 -25.05 10.59
C GLU A 108 -12.68 -24.20 9.47
N SER A 109 -13.50 -23.76 8.51
CA SER A 109 -13.06 -22.89 7.42
C SER A 109 -12.58 -21.53 7.93
N ILE A 110 -13.29 -20.93 8.89
CA ILE A 110 -12.87 -19.69 9.57
C ILE A 110 -11.54 -19.90 10.28
N GLN A 111 -11.40 -20.96 11.07
CA GLN A 111 -10.18 -21.26 11.81
C GLN A 111 -8.99 -21.44 10.87
N ASN A 112 -9.20 -22.09 9.72
CA ASN A 112 -8.18 -22.27 8.69
C ASN A 112 -7.73 -20.94 8.07
N ILE A 113 -8.66 -20.01 7.77
CA ILE A 113 -8.28 -18.67 7.27
C ILE A 113 -7.54 -17.88 8.36
N ILE A 114 -8.02 -17.89 9.59
CA ILE A 114 -7.35 -17.23 10.71
C ILE A 114 -5.92 -17.76 10.87
N ASN A 115 -5.71 -19.07 10.77
CA ASN A 115 -4.39 -19.67 10.86
C ASN A 115 -3.48 -19.26 9.69
N LYS A 116 -4.00 -19.21 8.47
CA LYS A 116 -3.26 -18.72 7.29
C LYS A 116 -2.79 -17.27 7.48
N LEU A 117 -3.69 -16.39 7.89
CA LEU A 117 -3.38 -14.99 8.20
C LEU A 117 -2.45 -14.87 9.42
N SER A 118 -2.59 -15.78 10.40
CA SER A 118 -1.78 -15.80 11.63
C SER A 118 -0.31 -16.08 11.34
N ASN A 119 -0.03 -16.95 10.38
CA ASN A 119 1.34 -17.29 9.99
C ASN A 119 2.01 -16.15 9.21
N ASP A 120 1.24 -15.42 8.41
CA ASP A 120 1.74 -14.27 7.64
C ASP A 120 2.19 -13.11 8.54
N TRP A 121 1.41 -12.71 9.56
CA TRP A 121 1.84 -11.63 10.47
C TRP A 121 3.03 -12.03 11.35
N LYS A 122 3.18 -13.33 11.66
CA LYS A 122 4.34 -13.84 12.41
C LYS A 122 5.62 -13.79 11.56
N ASN A 123 5.52 -14.03 10.26
CA ASN A 123 6.65 -13.94 9.34
C ASN A 123 6.99 -12.52 8.89
N SER A 124 6.02 -11.59 8.86
CA SER A 124 6.25 -10.21 8.41
C SER A 124 7.14 -9.38 9.36
N LYS A 125 7.17 -9.72 10.66
CA LYS A 125 8.02 -9.05 11.67
C LYS A 125 9.53 -9.29 11.50
N ARG A 126 9.97 -10.11 10.53
CA ARG A 126 11.39 -10.44 10.30
C ARG A 126 12.10 -9.57 9.26
N LYS A 127 11.42 -8.66 8.57
CA LYS A 127 12.07 -7.66 7.70
C LYS A 127 12.14 -6.30 8.39
N LYS A 128 13.11 -6.15 9.29
CA LYS A 128 13.68 -4.83 9.60
C LYS A 128 14.87 -4.64 8.68
N PHE A 129 14.78 -3.66 7.78
CA PHE A 129 15.94 -3.09 7.10
C PHE A 129 16.76 -2.28 8.12
#